data_AF-A0A8B6XZ21-F1
#
_entry.id   AF-A0A8B6XZ21-F1
#
_cell.length_a   1.000
_cell.length_b   1.000
_cell.length_c   1.000
_cell.angle_alpha   90.00
_cell.angle_beta   90.00
_cell.angle_gamma   90.00
#
_symmetry.space_group_name_H-M   'P 1'
#
loop_
_entity.id
_entity.type
_entity.pdbx_description
1 polymer ?
#
loop_
_entity_poly.entity_id
_entity_poly.type
_entity_poly.pdbx_seq_one_letter_code
_entity_poly.pdbx_strand_id
1 'polypeptide(L)'
;MQSLRFMVFTLKGLNKMSSASPKKQCADFLSIGTHDGTFHCDEVFACWMLKQLPRFKNASIIRTRDNAKLSQCSIVVDVGGVYDPEKNKFDHHQRTFSGTMKSLGNMKWETKLSSAGLIYLHMGKEVISEITSLPQNDVIVSRLYEKLYEKFVEEIDAVDNGIDQYEGSHPKYNILNLWPLCSQKRVENIILKK
;
A
#
# COMPACT_ATOMS: atom_id res chain seq x y z
N MET A 1 -45.79 -58.69 -48.01
CA MET A 1 -46.05 -57.24 -47.93
C MET A 1 -45.79 -56.86 -46.48
N GLN A 2 -44.86 -56.01 -46.06
CA GLN A 2 -44.31 -54.79 -46.65
C GLN A 2 -42.81 -54.65 -46.32
N SER A 3 -42.10 -53.95 -47.20
CA SER A 3 -40.70 -53.55 -47.11
C SER A 3 -40.54 -52.34 -46.17
N LEU A 4 -39.57 -52.38 -45.25
CA LEU A 4 -39.09 -51.16 -44.56
C LEU A 4 -37.77 -50.71 -45.18
N ARG A 5 -37.79 -49.46 -45.66
CA ARG A 5 -36.67 -48.72 -46.25
C ARG A 5 -35.64 -48.33 -45.19
N PHE A 6 -34.38 -48.59 -45.47
CA PHE A 6 -33.25 -47.93 -44.80
C PHE A 6 -33.17 -46.46 -45.23
N MET A 7 -33.18 -45.54 -44.27
CA MET A 7 -32.94 -44.12 -44.49
C MET A 7 -31.50 -43.81 -44.05
N VAL A 8 -30.62 -43.59 -45.03
CA VAL A 8 -29.25 -43.13 -44.82
C VAL A 8 -29.30 -41.62 -44.55
N PHE A 9 -28.98 -41.21 -43.31
CA PHE A 9 -28.71 -39.80 -43.00
C PHE A 9 -27.20 -39.55 -43.09
N THR A 10 -26.78 -38.86 -44.15
CA THR A 10 -25.45 -38.27 -44.30
C THR A 10 -25.24 -37.15 -43.29
N LEU A 11 -24.33 -37.34 -42.32
CA LEU A 11 -23.80 -36.29 -41.46
C LEU A 11 -22.79 -35.44 -42.27
N LYS A 12 -23.18 -34.22 -42.64
CA LYS A 12 -22.27 -33.17 -43.12
C LYS A 12 -21.81 -32.32 -41.92
N GLY A 13 -20.50 -32.13 -41.80
CA GLY A 13 -19.90 -30.95 -41.19
C GLY A 13 -19.44 -31.08 -39.74
N LEU A 14 -18.26 -31.68 -39.50
CA LEU A 14 -17.45 -31.37 -38.32
C LEU A 14 -16.55 -30.16 -38.64
N ASN A 15 -16.86 -29.01 -38.06
CA ASN A 15 -15.95 -27.88 -38.01
C ASN A 15 -14.79 -28.20 -37.04
N LYS A 16 -13.56 -28.15 -37.55
CA LYS A 16 -12.33 -28.16 -36.76
C LYS A 16 -12.32 -26.93 -35.84
N MET A 17 -12.57 -27.13 -34.55
CA MET A 17 -12.17 -26.15 -33.53
C MET A 17 -10.65 -26.18 -33.40
N SER A 18 -9.98 -25.09 -33.78
CA SER A 18 -8.57 -24.90 -33.47
C SER A 18 -8.41 -24.78 -31.97
N SER A 19 -7.62 -25.67 -31.36
CA SER A 19 -7.19 -25.57 -29.98
C SER A 19 -6.24 -24.38 -29.83
N ALA A 20 -6.78 -23.20 -29.54
CA ALA A 20 -5.98 -22.11 -29.01
C ALA A 20 -5.68 -22.43 -27.54
N SER A 21 -4.42 -22.77 -27.25
CA SER A 21 -3.91 -22.90 -25.89
C SER A 21 -4.19 -21.60 -25.11
N PRO A 22 -4.70 -21.67 -23.87
CA PRO A 22 -4.95 -20.47 -23.07
C PRO A 22 -3.61 -19.75 -22.88
N LYS A 23 -3.55 -18.49 -23.34
CA LYS A 23 -2.42 -17.61 -23.05
C LYS A 23 -2.29 -17.55 -21.52
N LYS A 24 -1.19 -18.06 -21.00
CA LYS A 24 -0.82 -17.90 -19.59
C LYS A 24 -0.76 -16.39 -19.35
N GLN A 25 -1.76 -15.83 -18.68
CA GLN A 25 -1.70 -14.44 -18.23
C GLN A 25 -0.43 -14.33 -17.40
N CYS A 26 0.50 -13.49 -17.86
CA CYS A 26 1.60 -13.05 -17.01
C CYS A 26 0.92 -12.36 -15.84
N ALA A 27 1.04 -12.92 -14.63
CA ALA A 27 0.64 -12.18 -13.46
C ALA A 27 1.51 -10.92 -13.45
N ASP A 28 0.90 -9.76 -13.66
CA ASP A 28 1.61 -8.48 -13.52
C ASP A 28 2.18 -8.45 -12.10
N PHE A 29 3.49 -8.63 -11.98
CA PHE A 29 4.17 -8.55 -10.70
C PHE A 29 4.11 -7.10 -10.24
N LEU A 30 3.26 -6.82 -9.26
CA LEU A 30 3.12 -5.48 -8.70
C LEU A 30 4.44 -5.04 -8.05
N SER A 31 4.66 -3.74 -7.99
CA SER A 31 5.88 -3.16 -7.41
C SER A 31 5.59 -1.90 -6.61
N ILE A 32 6.40 -1.70 -5.56
CA ILE A 32 6.38 -0.54 -4.67
C ILE A 32 7.69 0.21 -4.91
N GLY A 33 7.62 1.40 -5.50
CA GLY A 33 8.76 2.29 -5.71
C GLY A 33 9.01 3.15 -4.47
N THR A 34 10.27 3.26 -4.03
CA THR A 34 10.69 4.18 -2.97
C THR A 34 12.14 4.63 -3.19
N HIS A 35 12.64 5.60 -2.42
CA HIS A 35 13.99 6.13 -2.61
C HIS A 35 15.09 5.10 -2.28
N ASP A 36 16.28 5.30 -2.84
CA ASP A 36 17.49 4.51 -2.59
C ASP A 36 18.44 5.11 -1.53
N GLY A 37 17.94 6.04 -0.70
CA GLY A 37 18.69 6.65 0.40
C GLY A 37 18.85 5.78 1.66
N THR A 38 19.21 6.42 2.76
CA THR A 38 19.14 5.86 4.11
C THR A 38 17.72 5.43 4.43
N PHE A 39 17.56 4.36 5.22
CA PHE A 39 16.22 3.95 5.64
C PHE A 39 15.65 4.93 6.65
N HIS A 40 14.45 5.43 6.40
CA HIS A 40 13.67 6.17 7.38
C HIS A 40 12.53 5.29 7.90
N CYS A 41 11.89 5.72 8.98
CA CYS A 41 10.70 5.00 9.46
C CYS A 41 9.54 5.18 8.48
N ASP A 42 9.49 6.32 7.79
CA ASP A 42 8.45 6.69 6.84
C ASP A 42 8.24 5.64 5.74
N GLU A 43 9.23 5.46 4.86
CA GLU A 43 9.08 4.59 3.70
C GLU A 43 9.06 3.12 4.09
N VAL A 44 9.75 2.75 5.16
CA VAL A 44 9.74 1.37 5.69
C VAL A 44 8.34 1.00 6.20
N PHE A 45 7.70 1.88 6.98
CA PHE A 45 6.38 1.61 7.50
C PHE A 45 5.30 1.67 6.40
N ALA A 46 5.42 2.62 5.46
CA ALA A 46 4.58 2.67 4.27
C ALA A 46 4.64 1.35 3.46
N CYS A 47 5.84 0.85 3.17
CA CYS A 47 6.04 -0.43 2.49
C CYS A 47 5.45 -1.61 3.28
N TRP A 48 5.65 -1.62 4.60
CA TRP A 48 5.09 -2.68 5.46
C TRP A 48 3.57 -2.69 5.44
N MET A 49 2.91 -1.53 5.53
CA MET A 49 1.45 -1.40 5.45
C MET A 49 0.93 -1.95 4.12
N LEU A 50 1.52 -1.53 3.01
CA LEU A 50 1.15 -2.01 1.68
C LEU A 50 1.27 -3.53 1.60
N LYS A 51 2.35 -4.10 2.13
CA LYS A 51 2.60 -5.55 2.16
C LYS A 51 1.58 -6.37 2.95
N GLN A 52 0.76 -5.75 3.80
CA GLN A 52 -0.35 -6.44 4.48
C GLN A 52 -1.55 -6.66 3.56
N LEU A 53 -1.67 -5.84 2.51
CA LEU A 53 -2.80 -5.90 1.59
C LEU A 53 -2.62 -7.05 0.59
N PRO A 54 -3.66 -7.88 0.32
CA PRO A 54 -3.55 -9.04 -0.55
C PRO A 54 -2.93 -8.74 -1.92
N ARG A 55 -3.29 -7.59 -2.51
CA ARG A 55 -2.77 -7.14 -3.81
C ARG A 55 -1.27 -6.83 -3.78
N PHE A 56 -0.73 -6.25 -2.71
CA PHE A 56 0.68 -5.87 -2.63
C PHE A 56 1.54 -6.85 -1.83
N LYS A 57 0.96 -7.92 -1.27
CA LYS A 57 1.64 -8.93 -0.45
C LYS A 57 2.93 -9.44 -1.09
N ASN A 58 2.88 -9.76 -2.38
CA ASN A 58 4.02 -10.26 -3.15
C ASN A 58 4.68 -9.19 -4.03
N ALA A 59 4.35 -7.91 -3.86
CA ALA A 59 4.91 -6.84 -4.69
C ALA A 59 6.42 -6.68 -4.47
N SER A 60 7.20 -6.45 -5.53
CA SER A 60 8.64 -6.20 -5.36
C SER A 60 8.88 -4.77 -4.87
N ILE A 61 9.80 -4.57 -3.92
CA ILE A 61 10.21 -3.22 -3.51
C ILE A 61 11.37 -2.77 -4.40
N ILE A 62 11.15 -1.69 -5.14
CA ILE A 62 12.13 -1.10 -6.04
C ILE A 62 12.65 0.18 -5.38
N ARG A 63 13.90 0.15 -4.90
CA ARG A 63 14.57 1.31 -4.33
C ARG A 63 15.33 2.07 -5.41
N THR A 64 14.88 3.27 -5.77
CA THR A 64 15.49 4.11 -6.81
C THR A 64 14.96 5.55 -6.76
N ARG A 65 15.74 6.51 -7.29
CA ARG A 65 15.27 7.87 -7.61
C ARG A 65 15.08 8.12 -9.11
N ASP A 66 15.23 7.09 -9.93
CA ASP A 66 15.04 7.18 -11.38
C ASP A 66 13.55 7.26 -11.72
N ASN A 67 13.10 8.44 -12.19
CA ASN A 67 11.71 8.69 -12.57
C ASN A 67 11.18 7.72 -13.64
N ALA A 68 12.04 7.23 -14.55
CA ALA A 68 11.62 6.27 -15.56
C ALA A 68 11.21 4.94 -14.92
N LYS A 69 11.99 4.46 -13.93
CA LYS A 69 11.67 3.25 -13.16
C LYS A 69 10.49 3.46 -12.23
N LEU A 70 10.42 4.61 -11.56
CA LEU A 70 9.29 4.94 -10.67
C LEU A 70 7.97 4.99 -11.45
N SER A 71 7.99 5.48 -12.69
CA SER A 71 6.78 5.52 -13.54
C SER A 71 6.21 4.14 -13.90
N GLN A 72 7.02 3.09 -13.78
CA GLN A 72 6.62 1.70 -14.02
C GLN A 72 6.14 1.00 -12.74
N CYS A 73 6.35 1.63 -11.58
CA CYS A 73 5.92 1.06 -10.30
C CYS A 73 4.40 1.14 -10.15
N SER A 74 3.81 0.13 -9.51
CA SER A 74 2.36 0.08 -9.28
C SER A 74 1.90 1.11 -8.25
N ILE A 75 2.78 1.45 -7.31
CA ILE A 75 2.61 2.47 -6.29
C ILE A 75 3.99 3.06 -5.95
N VAL A 76 4.05 4.34 -5.66
CA VAL A 76 5.29 5.05 -5.30
C VAL A 76 5.09 5.78 -3.98
N VAL A 77 6.04 5.59 -3.05
CA VAL A 77 6.04 6.20 -1.72
C VAL A 77 7.37 6.88 -1.44
N ASP A 78 7.33 8.03 -0.77
CA ASP A 78 8.51 8.74 -0.27
C ASP A 78 9.55 9.15 -1.34
N VAL A 79 9.11 9.23 -2.60
CA VAL A 79 9.94 9.64 -3.73
C VAL A 79 9.08 10.06 -4.91
N GLY A 80 9.67 10.83 -5.83
CA GLY A 80 9.07 11.20 -7.11
C GLY A 80 8.41 12.58 -7.11
N GLY A 81 8.34 13.26 -5.98
CA GLY A 81 7.91 14.65 -5.83
C GLY A 81 6.43 14.88 -6.10
N VAL A 82 5.58 13.86 -5.98
CA VAL A 82 4.16 13.96 -6.30
C VAL A 82 3.29 13.26 -5.26
N TYR A 83 2.29 13.99 -4.75
CA TYR A 83 1.12 13.42 -4.10
C TYR A 83 -0.06 13.39 -5.09
N ASP A 84 -0.49 12.20 -5.47
CA ASP A 84 -1.62 11.94 -6.35
C ASP A 84 -2.20 10.55 -6.02
N PRO A 85 -3.23 10.46 -5.16
CA PRO A 85 -3.78 9.18 -4.73
C PRO A 85 -4.46 8.42 -5.87
N GLU A 86 -5.00 9.11 -6.89
CA GLU A 86 -5.61 8.47 -8.07
C GLU A 86 -4.55 7.77 -8.92
N LYS A 87 -3.30 8.25 -8.88
CA LYS A 87 -2.15 7.64 -9.57
C LYS A 87 -1.25 6.81 -8.67
N ASN A 88 -1.67 6.51 -7.43
CA ASN A 88 -0.87 5.80 -6.42
C ASN A 88 0.52 6.44 -6.18
N LYS A 89 0.58 7.76 -6.08
CA LYS A 89 1.81 8.49 -5.73
C LYS A 89 1.63 9.17 -4.37
N PHE A 90 2.47 8.78 -3.43
CA PHE A 90 2.36 9.20 -2.03
C PHE A 90 3.71 9.73 -1.55
N ASP A 91 4.12 10.87 -2.11
CA ASP A 91 5.29 11.62 -1.65
C ASP A 91 4.83 12.96 -1.05
N HIS A 92 5.42 13.37 0.06
CA HIS A 92 5.10 14.59 0.80
C HIS A 92 6.17 15.72 0.65
N HIS A 93 7.28 15.45 -0.04
CA HIS A 93 8.45 16.34 -0.13
C HIS A 93 8.22 17.65 -0.92
N GLN A 94 7.04 17.86 -1.50
CA GLN A 94 6.78 19.10 -2.22
C GLN A 94 6.73 20.28 -1.25
N ARG A 95 7.39 21.38 -1.59
CA ARG A 95 7.38 22.60 -0.77
C ARG A 95 5.96 23.12 -0.49
N THR A 96 5.04 22.89 -1.42
CA THR A 96 3.64 23.29 -1.33
C THR A 96 2.76 22.26 -0.62
N PHE A 97 3.27 21.07 -0.31
CA PHE A 97 2.48 20.05 0.37
C PHE A 97 2.34 20.40 1.85
N SER A 98 1.09 20.53 2.29
CA SER A 98 0.70 20.83 3.67
C SER A 98 -0.50 19.97 4.11
N GLY A 99 -0.67 18.80 3.50
CA GLY A 99 -1.79 17.90 3.79
C GLY A 99 -1.70 17.32 5.19
N THR A 100 -2.83 17.26 5.89
CA THR A 100 -2.97 16.73 7.25
C THR A 100 -4.16 15.76 7.30
N MET A 101 -4.28 14.96 8.37
CA MET A 101 -5.51 14.17 8.59
C MET A 101 -6.75 15.06 8.69
N LYS A 102 -6.61 16.31 9.15
CA LYS A 102 -7.71 17.29 9.16
C LYS A 102 -8.11 17.73 7.76
N SER A 103 -7.15 18.17 6.94
CA SER A 103 -7.46 18.74 5.62
C SER A 103 -7.85 17.68 4.58
N LEU A 104 -7.29 16.48 4.68
CA LEU A 104 -7.48 15.41 3.68
C LEU A 104 -8.39 14.28 4.17
N GLY A 105 -8.39 13.99 5.48
CA GLY A 105 -9.16 12.90 6.08
C GLY A 105 -10.39 13.33 6.87
N ASN A 106 -10.63 14.65 7.01
CA ASN A 106 -11.70 15.22 7.82
C ASN A 106 -11.64 14.76 9.30
N MET A 107 -10.44 14.71 9.87
CA MET A 107 -10.20 14.34 11.27
C MET A 107 -9.64 15.52 12.09
N LYS A 108 -9.24 15.30 13.34
CA LYS A 108 -8.83 16.39 14.25
C LYS A 108 -7.34 16.79 14.17
N TRP A 109 -6.47 15.95 13.62
CA TRP A 109 -5.02 16.14 13.69
C TRP A 109 -4.47 17.04 12.58
N GLU A 110 -3.61 17.99 12.96
CA GLU A 110 -3.02 19.01 12.09
C GLU A 110 -1.55 18.74 11.75
N THR A 111 -0.99 17.63 12.24
CA THR A 111 0.34 17.17 11.86
C THR A 111 0.40 16.94 10.35
N LYS A 112 1.41 17.52 9.70
CA LYS A 112 1.66 17.33 8.27
C LYS A 112 1.96 15.86 8.01
N LEU A 113 1.33 15.27 7.00
CA LEU A 113 1.52 13.85 6.68
C LEU A 113 2.88 13.60 6.03
N SER A 114 3.50 12.49 6.44
CA SER A 114 4.60 11.81 5.74
C SER A 114 4.02 10.83 4.70
N SER A 115 4.85 10.08 3.98
CA SER A 115 4.38 9.08 3.02
C SER A 115 3.62 7.94 3.71
N ALA A 116 4.04 7.54 4.90
CA ALA A 116 3.36 6.59 5.78
C ALA A 116 2.02 7.15 6.22
N GLY A 117 1.96 8.40 6.65
CA GLY A 117 0.69 9.07 6.98
C GLY A 117 -0.26 9.11 5.79
N LEU A 118 0.24 9.34 4.57
CA LEU A 118 -0.54 9.30 3.34
C LEU A 118 -1.06 7.89 3.01
N ILE A 119 -0.23 6.86 3.11
CA ILE A 119 -0.68 5.46 2.96
C ILE A 119 -1.70 5.11 4.04
N TYR A 120 -1.49 5.55 5.27
CA TYR A 120 -2.41 5.31 6.37
C TYR A 120 -3.76 5.98 6.13
N LEU A 121 -3.76 7.24 5.70
CA LEU A 121 -4.97 7.98 5.34
C LEU A 121 -5.83 7.22 4.31
N HIS A 122 -5.20 6.71 3.26
CA HIS A 122 -5.91 6.12 2.11
C HIS A 122 -6.21 4.63 2.26
N MET A 123 -5.36 3.90 2.96
CA MET A 123 -5.41 2.43 3.02
C MET A 123 -5.36 1.87 4.45
N GLY A 124 -5.19 2.70 5.48
CA GLY A 124 -4.97 2.25 6.86
C GLY A 124 -6.13 1.43 7.44
N LYS A 125 -7.39 1.80 7.16
CA LYS A 125 -8.54 0.98 7.57
C LYS A 125 -8.55 -0.40 6.93
N GLU A 126 -8.11 -0.48 5.68
CA GLU A 126 -8.01 -1.76 4.98
C GLU A 126 -6.88 -2.62 5.53
N VAL A 127 -5.72 -2.01 5.82
CA VAL A 127 -4.61 -2.69 6.50
C VAL A 127 -5.06 -3.26 7.84
N ILE A 128 -5.78 -2.48 8.65
CA ILE A 128 -6.32 -2.94 9.94
C ILE A 128 -7.35 -4.06 9.74
N SER A 129 -8.22 -3.94 8.73
CA SER A 129 -9.20 -4.97 8.37
C SER A 129 -8.50 -6.31 8.06
N GLU A 130 -7.46 -6.29 7.23
CA GLU A 130 -6.69 -7.49 6.86
C GLU A 130 -5.99 -8.12 8.07
N ILE A 131 -5.38 -7.32 8.94
CA ILE A 131 -4.68 -7.82 10.14
C ILE A 131 -5.66 -8.43 11.14
N THR A 132 -6.83 -7.80 11.34
CA THR A 132 -7.81 -8.21 12.36
C THR A 132 -8.82 -9.24 11.85
N SER A 133 -8.89 -9.44 10.52
CA SER A 133 -9.96 -10.21 9.86
C SER A 133 -11.37 -9.68 10.16
N LEU A 134 -11.50 -8.41 10.54
CA LEU A 134 -12.78 -7.72 10.73
C LEU A 134 -13.16 -6.94 9.47
N PRO A 135 -14.46 -6.72 9.19
CA PRO A 135 -14.88 -5.84 8.10
C PRO A 135 -14.35 -4.41 8.25
N GLN A 136 -14.00 -3.75 7.14
CA GLN A 136 -13.45 -2.38 7.16
C GLN A 136 -14.40 -1.35 7.80
N ASN A 137 -15.71 -1.58 7.73
CA ASN A 137 -16.74 -0.73 8.34
C ASN A 137 -17.07 -1.10 9.80
N ASP A 138 -16.35 -2.04 10.40
CA ASP A 138 -16.52 -2.41 11.80
C ASP A 138 -16.14 -1.23 12.73
N VAL A 139 -16.88 -1.08 13.82
CA VAL A 139 -16.64 -0.03 14.83
C VAL A 139 -15.27 -0.21 15.50
N ILE A 140 -14.79 -1.44 15.65
CA ILE A 140 -13.47 -1.75 16.20
C ILE A 140 -12.39 -1.28 15.23
N VAL A 141 -12.54 -1.52 13.92
CA VAL A 141 -11.59 -1.04 12.90
C VAL A 141 -11.53 0.49 12.92
N SER A 142 -12.68 1.17 13.03
CA SER A 142 -12.72 2.63 13.12
C SER A 142 -12.04 3.17 14.39
N ARG A 143 -12.26 2.53 15.55
CA ARG A 143 -11.59 2.90 16.81
C ARG A 143 -10.08 2.64 16.75
N LEU A 144 -9.66 1.52 16.18
CA LEU A 144 -8.24 1.20 15.97
C LEU A 144 -7.60 2.20 15.03
N TYR A 145 -8.28 2.59 13.96
CA TYR A 145 -7.78 3.57 13.00
C TYR A 145 -7.46 4.93 13.67
N GLU A 146 -8.38 5.45 14.48
CA GLU A 146 -8.15 6.68 15.21
C GLU A 146 -7.04 6.54 16.26
N LYS A 147 -7.04 5.43 17.02
CA LYS A 147 -6.09 5.23 18.12
C LYS A 147 -4.68 4.96 17.63
N LEU A 148 -4.51 4.20 16.56
CA LEU A 148 -3.20 3.93 15.97
C LEU A 148 -2.62 5.18 15.31
N TYR A 149 -3.45 6.02 14.69
CA TYR A 149 -2.95 7.32 14.22
C TYR A 149 -2.45 8.17 15.39
N GLU A 150 -3.32 8.42 16.38
CA GLU A 150 -3.05 9.25 17.56
C GLU A 150 -1.83 8.79 18.35
N LYS A 151 -1.61 7.48 18.43
CA LYS A 151 -0.59 6.89 19.32
C LYS A 151 0.68 6.46 18.60
N PHE A 152 0.71 6.42 17.28
CA PHE A 152 1.86 5.86 16.57
C PHE A 152 2.13 6.53 15.22
N VAL A 153 1.15 6.60 14.31
CA VAL A 153 1.41 7.12 12.96
C VAL A 153 1.70 8.62 12.98
N GLU A 154 1.03 9.38 13.85
CA GLU A 154 1.27 10.82 14.00
C GLU A 154 2.72 11.13 14.44
N GLU A 155 3.35 10.25 15.23
CA GLU A 155 4.76 10.40 15.59
C GLU A 155 5.69 10.22 14.39
N ILE A 156 5.41 9.25 13.52
CA ILE A 156 6.17 9.05 12.27
C ILE A 156 6.02 10.30 11.39
N ASP A 157 4.79 10.78 11.21
CA ASP A 157 4.49 12.00 10.46
C ASP A 157 5.26 13.21 10.99
N ALA A 158 5.26 13.40 12.31
CA ALA A 158 5.90 14.54 12.94
C ALA A 158 7.43 14.49 12.83
N VAL A 159 8.03 13.32 13.11
CA VAL A 159 9.49 13.13 13.02
C VAL A 159 10.00 13.36 11.61
N ASP A 160 9.30 12.80 10.62
CA ASP A 160 9.71 12.89 9.22
C ASP A 160 9.57 14.30 8.64
N ASN A 161 8.57 15.06 9.11
CA ASN A 161 8.42 16.48 8.78
C ASN A 161 9.28 17.42 9.64
N GLY A 162 10.17 16.89 10.49
CA GLY A 162 11.09 17.68 11.32
C GLY A 162 10.39 18.50 12.41
N ILE A 163 9.24 18.05 12.90
CA ILE A 163 8.51 18.70 13.99
C ILE A 163 9.15 18.29 15.31
N ASP A 164 9.55 19.28 16.11
CA ASP A 164 10.06 19.04 17.46
C ASP A 164 9.05 18.29 18.33
N GLN A 165 9.55 17.33 19.11
CA GLN A 165 8.74 16.50 20.01
C GLN A 165 7.97 17.31 21.07
N TYR A 166 8.52 18.45 21.48
CA TYR A 166 8.02 19.26 22.58
C TYR A 166 7.78 20.71 22.17
N GLU A 167 6.74 21.30 22.74
CA GLU A 167 6.55 22.75 22.83
C GLU A 167 6.61 23.16 24.30
N GLY A 168 7.74 23.74 24.71
CA GLY A 168 8.02 23.96 26.13
C GLY A 168 8.05 22.64 26.90
N SER A 169 7.12 22.47 27.85
CA SER A 169 7.02 21.26 28.69
C SER A 169 5.99 20.24 28.21
N HIS A 170 5.26 20.50 27.13
CA HIS A 170 4.19 19.62 26.64
C HIS A 170 4.59 18.94 25.32
N PRO A 171 4.34 17.63 25.17
CA PRO A 171 4.63 16.94 23.91
C PRO A 171 3.60 17.34 22.84
N LYS A 172 4.05 17.57 21.60
CA LYS A 172 3.17 17.94 20.47
C LYS A 172 2.32 16.79 19.94
N TYR A 173 2.79 15.56 20.16
CA TYR A 173 2.14 14.32 19.77
C TYR A 173 2.48 13.23 20.80
N ASN A 174 1.81 12.07 20.75
CA ASN A 174 2.16 10.97 21.65
C ASN A 174 3.50 10.36 21.23
N ILE A 175 4.52 10.54 22.06
CA ILE A 175 5.85 9.97 21.84
C ILE A 175 5.85 8.54 22.39
N LEU A 176 5.98 7.55 21.51
CA LEU A 176 6.31 6.20 21.95
C LEU A 176 7.84 6.12 22.06
N ASN A 177 8.34 5.83 23.26
CA ASN A 177 9.75 5.49 23.46
C ASN A 177 10.06 4.12 22.82
N LEU A 178 10.04 4.04 21.48
CA LEU A 178 10.32 2.83 20.68
C LEU A 178 11.83 2.60 20.49
N TRP A 179 12.67 3.53 20.95
CA TRP A 179 14.13 3.38 20.92
C TRP A 179 14.63 2.02 21.48
N PRO A 180 14.06 1.44 22.56
CA PRO A 180 14.47 0.12 23.03
C PRO A 180 14.04 -1.02 22.08
N LEU A 181 12.95 -0.86 21.32
CA LEU A 181 12.37 -1.91 20.46
C LEU A 181 13.03 -1.97 19.07
N CYS A 182 13.56 -0.85 18.57
CA CYS A 182 14.29 -0.82 17.30
C CYS A 182 15.64 -1.58 17.36
N SER A 183 16.12 -1.90 18.57
CA SER A 183 17.36 -2.67 18.79
C SER A 183 17.20 -4.20 18.65
N GLN A 184 15.99 -4.73 18.45
CA GLN A 184 15.76 -6.18 18.39
C GLN A 184 15.32 -6.67 17.01
N LYS A 185 16.32 -6.95 16.14
CA LYS A 185 16.38 -8.02 15.10
C LYS A 185 15.16 -8.33 14.20
N ARG A 186 14.10 -7.51 14.16
CA ARG A 186 12.85 -7.85 13.45
C ARG A 186 12.62 -7.04 12.17
N VAL A 187 13.33 -5.93 11.97
CA VAL A 187 13.21 -5.09 10.76
C VAL A 187 13.91 -5.73 9.56
N GLU A 188 14.99 -6.49 9.77
CA GLU A 188 15.77 -7.13 8.69
C GLU A 188 14.94 -8.13 7.86
N ASN A 189 13.92 -8.76 8.46
CA ASN A 189 13.09 -9.76 7.78
C ASN A 189 12.01 -9.19 6.86
N ILE A 190 11.73 -7.88 6.92
CA ILE A 190 10.71 -7.22 6.09
C ILE A 190 11.31 -6.75 4.75
N ILE A 191 12.60 -6.44 4.71
CA ILE A 191 13.23 -5.74 3.57
C ILE A 191 14.19 -6.63 2.77
N LEU A 192 14.78 -7.68 3.35
CA LEU A 192 15.93 -8.38 2.75
C LEU A 192 15.73 -9.86 2.37
N LYS A 193 14.50 -10.32 2.13
CA LYS A 193 14.33 -11.66 1.54
C LYS A 193 14.69 -11.64 0.05
N LYS A 194 15.97 -11.90 -0.24
CA LYS A 194 16.41 -12.54 -1.49
C LYS A 194 15.84 -13.94 -1.58
#